data_AF-A0A0S8B148-F1
#
_entry.id   AF-A0A0S8B148-F1
#
_cell.length_a   1.000
_cell.length_b   1.000
_cell.length_c   1.000
_cell.angle_alpha   90.00
_cell.angle_beta   90.00
_cell.angle_gamma   90.00
#
_symmetry.space_group_name_H-M   'P 1'
#
loop_
_entity.id
_entity.type
_entity.pdbx_description
1 polymer ?
#
loop_
_entity_poly.entity_id
_entity_poly.type
_entity_poly.pdbx_seq_one_letter_code
_entity_poly.pdbx_strand_id
1 'polypeptide(L)'
;MSEKTKALVPVEQKQVVFYEDEVTAVLVEQTGKLEVYVPIRPICELLGVNWPSQYRRINRDPVLSNKLTGVVVTTTPDPITGGGGPQTTRCLPLDYLNGWLFGIR
;
A
#
# COMPACT_ATOMS: atom_id res chain seq x y z
N MET A 1 -2.16 -13.33 -21.23
CA MET A 1 -1.20 -13.98 -20.33
C MET A 1 -1.39 -13.35 -18.96
N SER A 2 -2.08 -14.04 -18.04
CA SER A 2 -2.38 -13.52 -16.70
C SER A 2 -1.23 -13.86 -15.76
N GLU A 3 -0.30 -12.94 -15.57
CA GLU A 3 0.67 -13.06 -14.48
C GLU A 3 -0.07 -12.93 -13.15
N LYS A 4 -0.08 -14.04 -12.41
CA LYS A 4 -0.67 -14.14 -11.08
C LYS A 4 0.00 -13.08 -10.19
N THR A 5 -0.76 -12.10 -9.74
CA THR A 5 -0.39 -11.20 -8.63
C THR A 5 -0.15 -12.05 -7.38
N LYS A 6 1.07 -12.58 -7.23
CA LYS A 6 1.49 -13.28 -6.03
C LYS A 6 1.67 -12.20 -4.97
N ALA A 7 0.80 -12.21 -3.96
CA ALA A 7 0.89 -11.25 -2.87
C ALA A 7 2.25 -11.40 -2.17
N LEU A 8 2.92 -10.29 -1.91
CA LEU A 8 4.20 -10.30 -1.20
C LEU A 8 3.96 -10.52 0.30
N VAL A 9 4.84 -11.31 0.90
CA VAL A 9 4.87 -11.51 2.35
C VAL A 9 5.86 -10.49 2.92
N PRO A 10 5.44 -9.65 3.87
CA PRO A 10 6.33 -8.67 4.48
C PRO A 10 7.31 -9.36 5.42
N VAL A 11 8.55 -8.87 5.40
CA VAL A 11 9.62 -9.24 6.34
C VAL A 11 9.38 -8.56 7.68
N GLU A 12 8.96 -7.30 7.64
CA GLU A 12 8.65 -6.49 8.82
C GLU A 12 7.42 -5.62 8.56
N GLN A 13 6.62 -5.37 9.58
CA GLN A 13 5.50 -4.43 9.52
C GLN A 13 5.71 -3.37 10.60
N LYS A 14 5.57 -2.09 10.23
CA LYS A 14 5.78 -0.96 11.13
C LYS A 14 4.67 0.05 10.99
N GLN A 15 4.08 0.44 12.10
CA GLN A 15 3.15 1.57 12.15
C GLN A 15 3.93 2.88 12.08
N VAL A 16 3.53 3.75 11.16
CA VAL A 16 4.11 5.08 10.98
C VAL A 16 3.01 6.12 11.02
N VAL A 17 3.27 7.24 11.69
CA VAL A 17 2.30 8.34 11.79
C VAL A 17 2.26 9.10 10.46
N PHE A 18 1.07 9.28 9.91
CA PHE A 18 0.76 10.02 8.69
C PHE A 18 -0.48 10.89 8.90
N TYR A 19 -0.35 12.21 8.75
CA TYR A 19 -1.47 13.16 8.89
C TYR A 19 -2.31 12.92 10.17
N GLU A 20 -1.62 12.78 11.31
CA GLU A 20 -2.24 12.58 12.64
C GLU A 20 -2.82 11.17 12.91
N ASP A 21 -2.75 10.26 11.94
CA ASP A 21 -3.20 8.85 12.11
C ASP A 21 -2.05 7.86 11.84
N GLU A 22 -2.24 6.58 12.14
CA GLU A 22 -1.25 5.54 11.92
C GLU A 22 -1.51 4.73 10.65
N VAL A 23 -0.48 4.58 9.83
CA VAL A 23 -0.50 3.72 8.64
C VAL A 23 0.50 2.58 8.83
N THR A 24 0.08 1.35 8.53
CA THR A 24 0.98 0.19 8.55
C THR A 24 1.81 0.14 7.27
N ALA A 25 3.06 0.58 7.35
CA ALA A 25 4.06 0.35 6.32
C ALA A 25 4.67 -1.05 6.47
N VAL A 26 5.05 -1.66 5.36
CA VAL A 26 5.58 -3.02 5.36
C VAL A 26 6.90 -3.08 4.59
N LEU A 27 7.92 -3.65 5.23
CA LEU A 27 9.22 -3.90 4.61
C LEU A 27 9.16 -5.24 3.88
N VAL A 28 9.49 -5.25 2.60
CA VAL A 28 9.52 -6.44 1.78
C VAL A 28 10.91 -6.60 1.20
N GLU A 29 11.45 -7.81 1.26
CA GLU A 29 12.67 -8.16 0.54
C GLU A 29 12.33 -8.62 -0.88
N GLN A 30 12.75 -7.83 -1.87
CA GLN A 30 12.59 -8.09 -3.30
C GLN A 30 13.97 -8.16 -3.94
N THR A 31 14.31 -9.31 -4.53
CA THR A 31 15.57 -9.51 -5.29
C THR A 31 16.82 -9.12 -4.49
N GLY A 32 16.85 -9.40 -3.18
CA GLY A 32 17.97 -9.09 -2.29
C GLY A 32 18.07 -7.62 -1.87
N LYS A 33 17.01 -6.83 -2.07
CA LYS A 33 16.89 -5.46 -1.55
C LYS A 33 15.67 -5.33 -0.66
N LEU A 34 15.84 -4.61 0.44
CA LEU A 34 14.76 -4.25 1.35
C LEU A 34 14.07 -2.99 0.81
N GLU A 35 12.81 -3.12 0.44
CA GLU A 35 11.97 -2.01 -0.03
C GLU A 35 10.77 -1.83 0.90
N VAL A 36 10.48 -0.57 1.23
CA VAL A 36 9.30 -0.22 2.03
C VAL A 36 8.10 -0.06 1.10
N TYR A 37 7.04 -0.81 1.38
CA TYR A 37 5.76 -0.73 0.70
C TYR A 37 4.73 -0.07 1.62
N VAL A 38 3.97 0.86 1.06
CA VAL A 38 2.97 1.63 1.79
C VAL A 38 1.60 1.40 1.18
N PRO A 39 0.57 1.07 1.98
CA PRO A 39 -0.77 0.81 1.49
C PRO A 39 -1.42 2.12 1.03
N ILE A 40 -1.90 2.15 -0.22
CA ILE A 40 -2.42 3.40 -0.81
C ILE A 40 -3.83 3.72 -0.33
N ARG A 41 -4.64 2.70 -0.05
CA ARG A 41 -6.03 2.92 0.38
C ARG A 41 -6.12 3.72 1.70
N PRO A 42 -5.42 3.36 2.79
CA PRO A 42 -5.39 4.18 4.01
C PRO A 42 -4.91 5.61 3.74
N ILE A 43 -3.88 5.79 2.91
CA ILE A 43 -3.39 7.14 2.56
C ILE A 43 -4.47 7.95 1.84
N CYS A 44 -5.21 7.34 0.90
CA CYS A 44 -6.30 8.03 0.23
C CYS A 44 -7.39 8.47 1.21
N GLU A 45 -7.74 7.61 2.16
CA GLU A 45 -8.74 7.89 3.20
C GLU A 45 -8.28 9.07 4.08
N LEU A 46 -7.01 9.09 4.50
CA LEU A 46 -6.41 10.16 5.31
C LEU A 46 -6.28 11.49 4.56
N LEU A 47 -5.92 11.45 3.28
CA LEU A 47 -5.85 12.65 2.43
C LEU A 47 -7.23 13.15 2.00
N GLY A 48 -8.31 12.40 2.27
CA GLY A 48 -9.67 12.74 1.83
C GLY A 48 -9.86 12.62 0.32
N VAL A 49 -9.05 11.83 -0.38
CA VAL A 49 -9.13 11.63 -1.83
C VAL A 49 -9.84 10.33 -2.20
N ASN A 50 -10.53 10.33 -3.34
CA ASN A 50 -11.30 9.17 -3.78
C ASN A 50 -10.39 8.00 -4.24
N TRP A 51 -10.32 6.92 -3.45
CA TRP A 51 -9.53 5.73 -3.76
C TRP A 51 -9.80 5.14 -5.17
N PRO A 52 -11.06 4.88 -5.59
CA PRO A 52 -11.32 4.35 -6.94
C PRO A 52 -10.72 5.19 -8.08
N SER A 53 -10.72 6.52 -7.92
CA SER A 53 -10.15 7.44 -8.91
C SER A 53 -8.63 7.38 -8.92
N GLN A 54 -8.00 7.32 -7.74
CA GLN A 54 -6.56 7.14 -7.61
C GLN A 54 -6.10 5.76 -8.12
N TYR A 55 -6.84 4.69 -7.85
CA TYR A 55 -6.55 3.35 -8.35
C TYR A 55 -6.59 3.27 -9.87
N ARG A 56 -7.63 3.87 -10.51
CA ARG A 56 -7.69 3.94 -11.98
C ARG A 56 -6.51 4.72 -12.56
N ARG A 57 -6.08 5.77 -11.87
CA ARG A 57 -4.94 6.57 -12.30
C ARG A 57 -3.63 5.80 -12.22
N ILE A 58 -3.38 5.13 -11.09
CA ILE A 58 -2.20 4.26 -10.93
C ILE A 58 -2.16 3.21 -12.04
N ASN A 59 -3.30 2.61 -12.39
CA ASN A 59 -3.38 1.63 -13.48
C ASN A 59 -3.19 2.22 -14.89
N ARG A 60 -3.42 3.53 -15.08
CA ARG A 60 -3.18 4.21 -16.37
C ARG A 60 -1.72 4.66 -16.53
N ASP A 61 -1.01 4.80 -15.42
CA ASP A 61 0.37 5.23 -15.42
C ASP A 61 1.28 4.02 -15.71
N PRO A 62 2.07 4.05 -16.79
CA PRO A 62 2.88 2.90 -17.22
C PRO A 62 3.99 2.53 -16.22
N VAL A 63 4.36 3.44 -15.31
CA VAL A 63 5.35 3.18 -14.27
C VAL A 63 4.65 2.66 -13.01
N LEU A 64 3.62 3.38 -12.53
CA LEU A 64 2.96 3.04 -11.27
C LEU A 64 2.14 1.74 -11.39
N SER A 65 1.55 1.44 -12.55
CA SER A 65 0.78 0.21 -12.77
C SER A 65 1.63 -1.05 -12.56
N ASN A 66 2.90 -0.98 -12.94
CA ASN A 66 3.87 -2.07 -12.79
C ASN A 66 4.40 -2.21 -11.36
N LYS A 67 4.28 -1.15 -10.55
CA LYS A 67 4.77 -1.12 -9.16
C LYS A 67 3.68 -1.40 -8.14
N LEU A 68 2.41 -1.26 -8.52
CA LEU A 68 1.28 -1.53 -7.65
C LEU A 68 1.19 -3.03 -7.34
N THR A 69 1.57 -3.41 -6.13
CA THR A 69 1.63 -4.82 -5.73
C THR A 69 0.68 -5.10 -4.58
N GLY A 70 0.09 -6.30 -4.57
CA GLY A 70 -0.63 -6.80 -3.41
C GLY A 70 0.36 -7.23 -2.33
N VAL A 71 0.29 -6.66 -1.14
CA VAL A 71 1.08 -7.09 0.01
C VAL A 71 0.13 -7.57 1.11
N VAL A 72 0.46 -8.70 1.72
CA VAL A 72 -0.29 -9.21 2.87
C VAL A 72 0.09 -8.36 4.08
N VAL A 73 -0.83 -7.53 4.55
CA VAL A 73 -0.67 -6.73 5.75
C VAL A 73 -1.53 -7.37 6.83
N THR A 74 -0.96 -7.58 8.01
CA THR A 74 -1.71 -8.11 9.14
C THR A 74 -2.21 -6.91 9.93
N THR A 75 -3.48 -6.57 9.79
CA THR A 75 -4.06 -5.51 10.61
C THR A 75 -4.28 -6.03 12.02
N THR A 76 -3.81 -5.26 13.00
CA THR A 76 -4.09 -5.49 14.41
C THR A 76 -5.60 -5.47 14.63
N PRO A 77 -6.16 -6.45 15.36
CA PRO A 77 -7.58 -6.47 15.62
C PRO A 77 -8.01 -5.21 16.37
N ASP A 78 -8.99 -4.50 15.82
CA ASP A 78 -9.60 -3.36 16.50
C ASP A 78 -10.36 -3.89 17.73
N PRO A 79 -10.10 -3.38 18.95
CA PRO A 79 -10.70 -3.87 20.18
C PRO A 79 -12.22 -3.68 20.25
N ILE A 80 -12.80 -2.85 19.39
CA ILE A 80 -14.23 -2.53 19.34
C ILE A 80 -14.95 -3.39 18.29
N THR A 81 -14.34 -3.59 17.12
CA THR A 81 -14.99 -4.34 16.03
C THR A 81 -14.58 -5.82 15.97
N GLY A 82 -13.56 -6.23 16.74
CA GLY A 82 -13.08 -7.61 16.81
C GLY A 82 -12.54 -8.15 15.47
N GLY A 83 -12.42 -7.29 14.46
CA GLY A 83 -11.91 -7.63 13.14
C GLY A 83 -10.41 -7.40 13.07
N GLY A 84 -9.67 -8.42 12.63
CA GLY A 84 -8.23 -8.39 12.38
C GLY A 84 -7.76 -9.64 11.64
N GLY A 85 -6.58 -9.57 11.02
CA GLY A 85 -5.99 -10.69 10.30
C GLY A 85 -5.27 -10.31 9.00
N PRO A 86 -4.71 -11.30 8.28
CA PRO A 86 -3.97 -11.04 7.04
C PRO A 86 -4.91 -10.54 5.95
N GLN A 87 -4.73 -9.30 5.52
CA GLN A 87 -5.46 -8.68 4.43
C GLN A 87 -4.50 -8.40 3.27
N THR A 88 -4.86 -8.81 2.05
CA THR A 88 -4.07 -8.41 0.87
C THR A 88 -4.48 -7.01 0.48
N THR A 89 -3.62 -6.03 0.74
CA THR A 89 -3.85 -4.64 0.37
C THR A 89 -2.96 -4.23 -0.79
N ARG A 90 -3.36 -3.19 -1.52
CA ARG A 90 -2.59 -2.65 -2.64
C ARG A 90 -1.59 -1.63 -2.09
N CYS A 91 -0.31 -1.93 -2.26
CA CYS A 91 0.78 -1.08 -1.82
C CYS A 91 1.62 -0.59 -3.01
N LEU A 92 2.20 0.60 -2.85
CA LEU A 92 3.28 1.08 -3.70
C LEU A 92 4.58 1.16 -2.88
N PRO A 93 5.74 0.99 -3.52
CA PRO A 93 7.01 1.27 -2.88
C PRO A 93 7.09 2.76 -2.51
N LEU A 94 7.75 3.06 -1.39
CA LEU A 94 7.89 4.42 -0.86
C LEU A 94 8.49 5.39 -1.89
N ASP A 95 9.46 4.92 -2.69
CA ASP A 95 10.12 5.71 -3.74
C ASP A 95 9.20 6.14 -4.89
N TYR A 96 8.02 5.52 -5.02
CA TYR A 96 7.00 5.87 -6.02
C TYR A 96 5.80 6.61 -5.39
N LEU A 97 5.76 6.69 -4.05
CA LEU A 97 4.67 7.34 -3.34
C LEU A 97 4.63 8.84 -3.63
N ASN A 98 5.79 9.50 -3.61
CA ASN A 98 5.94 10.91 -3.99
C ASN A 98 5.46 11.17 -5.43
N GLY A 99 5.81 10.31 -6.38
CA GLY A 99 5.36 10.43 -7.77
C GLY A 99 3.84 10.34 -7.90
N TRP A 100 3.21 9.47 -7.12
CA TRP A 100 1.77 9.40 -7.02
C TRP A 100 1.15 10.63 -6.34
N LEU A 101 1.72 11.11 -5.22
CA LEU A 101 1.25 12.28 -4.46
C LEU A 101 1.25 13.55 -5.30
N PHE A 102 2.34 13.86 -6.01
CA PHE A 102 2.38 15.00 -6.96
C PHE A 102 1.40 14.85 -8.11
N GLY A 103 0.98 13.62 -8.36
CA GLY A 103 -0.07 13.36 -9.30
C GLY A 103 -1.40 13.98 -8.85
N ILE A 104 -1.78 13.81 -7.58
CA ILE A 104 -3.13 14.09 -7.07
C ILE A 104 -3.62 15.49 -7.53
N ARG A 105 -4.79 15.52 -8.16
CA ARG A 105 -5.49 16.70 -8.66
C ARG A 105 -6.95 16.63 -8.26
#